data_AF-A0A8T5NE14-F1
#
_entry.id   AF-A0A8T5NE14-F1
#
_cell.length_a   1.000
_cell.length_b   1.000
_cell.length_c   1.000
_cell.angle_alpha   90.00
_cell.angle_beta   90.00
_cell.angle_gamma   90.00
#
_symmetry.space_group_name_H-M   'P 1'
#
loop_
_entity.id
_entity.type
_entity.pdbx_description
1 polymer ?
#
loop_
_entity_poly.entity_id
_entity_poly.type
_entity_poly.pdbx_seq_one_letter_code
_entity_poly.pdbx_strand_id
1 'polypeptide(L)'
;MYNKNYPNKPFFNDIRAIIQQARQKAYTAVNFVMVEAYWHIGKRIVQEEQQGEARAEYGKKIIKELSKQLSAEFGRGFTEANIWNFRQFYLIFKTDEKLYALRRELTWTHYRLIMRLDNPSARDYYMQEAMEQNWSTRALERQINSLYYERLLTSRNKAPVVEEMQEKTAILAQTPQDFIKDPYVLEFLGMPDSSQFRESDLEQAIIDNLKDFILELGKGFAFVA
;
A
#
# COMPACT_ATOMS: atom_id res chain seq x y z
N MET A 1 41.35 4.52 -32.03
CA MET A 1 40.57 3.44 -31.40
C MET A 1 40.01 3.97 -30.09
N TYR A 2 38.70 4.13 -29.97
CA TYR A 2 38.05 4.67 -28.77
C TYR A 2 38.15 3.65 -27.63
N ASN A 3 38.96 3.94 -26.62
CA ASN A 3 39.06 3.13 -25.41
C ASN A 3 37.87 3.48 -24.50
N LYS A 4 36.78 2.70 -24.58
CA LYS A 4 35.64 2.83 -23.67
C LYS A 4 36.08 2.37 -22.27
N ASN A 5 36.60 3.29 -21.48
CA ASN A 5 36.75 3.11 -20.03
C ASN A 5 35.35 3.01 -19.42
N TYR A 6 34.84 1.79 -19.32
CA TYR A 6 33.67 1.49 -18.50
C TYR A 6 33.97 1.89 -17.05
N PRO A 7 33.03 2.50 -16.31
CA PRO A 7 33.25 2.86 -14.92
C PRO A 7 33.65 1.61 -14.12
N ASN A 8 34.61 1.77 -13.21
CA ASN A 8 35.09 0.73 -12.30
C ASN A 8 33.89 0.02 -11.64
N LYS A 9 33.83 -1.31 -11.69
CA LYS A 9 32.64 -2.08 -11.27
C LYS A 9 32.16 -1.74 -9.84
N PRO A 10 33.04 -1.63 -8.82
CA PRO A 10 32.72 -1.07 -7.51
C PRO A 10 32.00 0.28 -7.57
N PHE A 11 32.57 1.28 -8.26
CA PHE A 11 31.98 2.61 -8.38
C PHE A 11 30.58 2.59 -9.02
N PHE A 12 30.40 1.78 -10.06
CA PHE A 12 29.08 1.60 -10.68
C PHE A 12 28.07 0.92 -9.74
N ASN A 13 28.51 -0.08 -8.96
CA ASN A 13 27.67 -0.73 -7.96
C ASN A 13 27.29 0.22 -6.82
N ASP A 14 28.21 1.09 -6.39
CA ASP A 14 27.95 2.10 -5.36
C ASP A 14 26.89 3.10 -5.83
N ILE A 15 27.03 3.64 -7.05
CA ILE A 15 26.01 4.52 -7.66
C ILE A 15 24.67 3.80 -7.78
N ARG A 16 24.67 2.54 -8.25
CA ARG A 16 23.45 1.73 -8.34
C ARG A 16 22.79 1.59 -6.97
N ALA A 17 23.56 1.29 -5.92
CA ALA A 17 23.04 1.13 -4.56
C ALA A 17 22.45 2.45 -4.03
N ILE A 18 23.09 3.60 -4.28
CA ILE A 18 22.57 4.92 -3.90
C ILE A 18 21.22 5.18 -4.58
N ILE A 19 21.10 4.91 -5.89
CA ILE A 19 19.84 5.07 -6.64
C ILE A 19 18.77 4.13 -6.08
N GLN A 20 19.11 2.86 -5.84
CA GLN A 20 18.17 1.87 -5.29
C GLN A 20 17.66 2.29 -3.90
N GLN A 21 18.53 2.81 -3.03
CA GLN A 21 18.15 3.31 -1.71
C GLN A 21 17.26 4.55 -1.79
N ALA A 22 17.58 5.50 -2.67
CA ALA A 22 16.76 6.70 -2.88
C ALA A 22 15.35 6.32 -3.37
N ARG A 23 15.26 5.41 -4.34
CA ARG A 23 13.99 4.86 -4.85
C ARG A 23 13.19 4.19 -3.74
N GLN A 24 13.82 3.32 -2.96
CA GLN A 24 13.14 2.63 -1.86
C GLN A 24 12.56 3.61 -0.83
N LYS A 25 13.30 4.67 -0.48
CA LYS A 25 12.82 5.70 0.44
C LYS A 25 11.61 6.45 -0.13
N ALA A 26 11.65 6.84 -1.41
CA ALA A 26 10.53 7.48 -2.08
C ALA A 26 9.29 6.58 -2.05
N TYR A 27 9.44 5.29 -2.36
CA TYR A 27 8.34 4.33 -2.36
C TYR A 27 7.71 4.15 -0.98
N THR A 28 8.52 3.98 0.07
CA THR A 28 8.01 3.88 1.43
C THR A 28 7.27 5.15 1.85
N ALA A 29 7.74 6.34 1.43
CA ALA A 29 7.05 7.60 1.69
C ALA A 29 5.70 7.69 0.96
N VAL A 30 5.65 7.42 -0.35
CA VAL A 30 4.39 7.35 -1.12
C VAL A 30 3.42 6.40 -0.47
N ASN A 31 3.89 5.19 -0.15
CA ASN A 31 3.06 4.15 0.44
C ASN A 31 2.37 4.63 1.72
N PHE A 32 3.16 5.18 2.64
CA PHE A 32 2.67 5.63 3.93
C PHE A 32 1.62 6.72 3.79
N VAL A 33 1.94 7.75 2.99
CA VAL A 33 1.03 8.87 2.73
C VAL A 33 -0.27 8.39 2.08
N MET A 34 -0.19 7.53 1.07
CA MET A 34 -1.36 7.00 0.37
C MET A 34 -2.29 6.25 1.36
N VAL A 35 -1.72 5.37 2.19
CA VAL A 35 -2.47 4.63 3.20
C VAL A 35 -3.11 5.58 4.22
N GLU A 36 -2.37 6.58 4.70
CA GLU A 36 -2.88 7.60 5.62
C GLU A 36 -4.05 8.40 5.01
N ALA A 37 -3.91 8.85 3.76
CA ALA A 37 -4.95 9.56 3.03
C ALA A 37 -6.24 8.73 2.92
N TYR A 38 -6.13 7.45 2.55
CA TYR A 38 -7.28 6.54 2.46
C TYR A 38 -7.96 6.32 3.81
N TRP A 39 -7.20 6.27 4.91
CA TRP A 39 -7.76 6.20 6.26
C TRP A 39 -8.55 7.48 6.60
N HIS A 40 -8.00 8.65 6.32
CA HIS A 40 -8.67 9.94 6.57
C HIS A 40 -9.93 10.13 5.73
N ILE A 41 -9.91 9.71 4.46
CA ILE A 41 -11.11 9.69 3.61
C ILE A 41 -12.18 8.81 4.25
N GLY A 42 -11.82 7.59 4.68
CA GLY A 42 -12.73 6.69 5.39
C GLY A 42 -13.35 7.31 6.64
N LYS A 43 -12.52 7.97 7.47
CA LYS A 43 -12.97 8.70 8.66
C LYS A 43 -13.99 9.77 8.32
N ARG A 44 -13.71 10.60 7.31
CA ARG A 44 -14.58 11.70 6.91
C ARG A 44 -15.92 11.20 6.38
N ILE A 45 -15.93 10.09 5.62
CA ILE A 45 -17.16 9.43 5.13
C ILE A 45 -18.02 8.98 6.31
N VAL A 46 -17.44 8.25 7.28
CA VAL A 46 -18.21 7.75 8.43
C VAL A 46 -18.76 8.89 9.29
N GLN A 47 -18.02 9.99 9.44
CA GLN A 47 -18.49 11.18 10.14
C GLN A 47 -19.67 11.86 9.41
N GLU A 48 -19.63 11.93 8.08
CA GLU A 48 -20.74 12.47 7.28
C GLU A 48 -22.00 11.61 7.41
N GLU A 49 -21.85 10.28 7.32
CA GLU A 49 -22.97 9.34 7.46
C GLU A 49 -23.68 9.44 8.82
N GLN A 50 -22.94 9.77 9.89
CA GLN A 50 -23.48 9.94 11.24
C GLN A 50 -24.26 11.24 11.42
N GLN A 51 -24.01 12.26 10.59
CA GLN A 51 -24.73 13.54 10.62
C GLN A 51 -26.02 13.52 9.78
N GLY A 52 -26.14 12.58 8.86
CA GLY A 52 -27.40 12.30 8.15
C GLY A 52 -28.34 11.39 8.95
N GLU A 53 -29.58 11.22 8.47
CA GLU A 53 -30.45 10.18 9.03
C GLU A 53 -29.76 8.82 8.89
N ALA A 54 -29.62 8.07 9.99
CA ALA A 54 -28.90 6.81 10.09
C ALA A 54 -29.54 5.68 9.25
N ARG A 55 -29.52 5.81 7.92
CA ARG A 55 -30.09 4.88 6.96
C ARG A 55 -29.00 4.38 6.03
N ALA A 56 -28.94 3.07 5.82
CA ALA A 56 -28.01 2.44 4.88
C ALA A 56 -28.13 2.99 3.44
N GLU A 57 -29.31 3.50 3.06
CA GLU A 57 -29.54 4.16 1.76
C GLU A 57 -28.81 5.50 1.63
N TYR A 58 -28.64 6.24 2.73
CA TYR A 58 -27.95 7.53 2.73
C TYR A 58 -26.45 7.36 2.46
N GLY A 59 -25.80 6.40 3.14
CA GLY A 59 -24.39 6.06 2.89
C GLY A 59 -24.12 5.60 1.45
N LYS A 60 -25.02 4.79 0.87
CA LYS A 60 -24.93 4.40 -0.55
C LYS A 60 -24.97 5.60 -1.48
N LYS A 61 -25.82 6.59 -1.20
CA LYS A 61 -25.92 7.82 -2.01
C LYS A 61 -24.67 8.69 -1.89
N ILE A 62 -24.13 8.86 -0.67
CA ILE A 62 -22.87 9.60 -0.45
C ILE A 62 -21.75 8.98 -1.25
N ILE A 63 -21.55 7.67 -1.15
CA ILE A 63 -20.44 6.97 -1.81
C ILE A 63 -20.55 7.08 -3.33
N LYS A 64 -21.75 6.95 -3.88
CA LYS A 64 -22.01 7.12 -5.30
C LYS A 64 -21.67 8.53 -5.79
N GLU A 65 -22.09 9.55 -5.05
CA GLU A 65 -21.83 10.95 -5.42
C GLU A 65 -20.34 11.30 -5.29
N LEU A 66 -19.69 10.87 -4.19
CA LEU A 66 -18.25 11.03 -4.00
C LEU A 66 -17.47 10.35 -5.12
N SER A 67 -17.85 9.13 -5.52
CA SER A 67 -17.18 8.44 -6.62
C SER A 67 -17.24 9.23 -7.90
N LYS A 68 -18.42 9.76 -8.24
CA LYS A 68 -18.61 10.58 -9.44
C LYS A 68 -17.77 11.85 -9.41
N GLN A 69 -17.80 12.60 -8.30
CA GLN A 69 -17.09 13.88 -8.20
C GLN A 69 -15.57 13.69 -8.15
N LEU A 70 -15.08 12.80 -7.27
CA LEU A 70 -13.65 12.54 -7.12
C LEU A 70 -13.06 11.90 -8.37
N SER A 71 -13.81 11.03 -9.07
CA SER A 71 -13.32 10.48 -10.34
C SER A 71 -13.26 11.53 -11.45
N ALA A 72 -14.12 12.55 -11.40
CA ALA A 72 -14.08 13.65 -12.37
C ALA A 72 -12.92 14.63 -12.09
N GLU A 73 -12.58 14.85 -10.82
CA GLU A 73 -11.53 15.78 -10.39
C GLU A 73 -10.13 15.14 -10.39
N PHE A 74 -9.99 13.96 -9.81
CA PHE A 74 -8.71 13.28 -9.58
C PHE A 74 -8.49 12.06 -10.48
N GLY A 75 -9.50 11.65 -11.25
CA GLY A 75 -9.38 10.54 -12.19
C GLY A 75 -9.57 9.16 -11.57
N ARG A 76 -8.70 8.21 -11.93
CA ARG A 76 -8.84 6.80 -11.53
C ARG A 76 -8.53 6.61 -10.05
N GLY A 77 -8.94 5.48 -9.48
CA GLY A 77 -8.77 5.18 -8.06
C GLY A 77 -9.92 5.59 -7.14
N PHE A 78 -10.86 6.41 -7.59
CA PHE A 78 -12.04 6.85 -6.81
C PHE A 78 -13.35 6.17 -7.24
N THR A 79 -13.27 4.90 -7.62
CA THR A 79 -14.46 4.08 -7.89
C THR A 79 -15.31 3.90 -6.64
N GLU A 80 -16.62 3.63 -6.79
CA GLU A 80 -17.50 3.34 -5.65
C GLU A 80 -16.93 2.23 -4.76
N ALA A 81 -16.35 1.19 -5.37
CA ALA A 81 -15.70 0.09 -4.65
C ALA A 81 -14.51 0.56 -3.80
N ASN A 82 -13.65 1.43 -4.33
CA ASN A 82 -12.52 1.97 -3.56
C ASN A 82 -12.98 2.88 -2.42
N ILE A 83 -13.99 3.72 -2.65
CA ILE A 83 -14.55 4.57 -1.59
C ILE A 83 -15.20 3.72 -0.49
N TRP A 84 -15.89 2.64 -0.86
CA TRP A 84 -16.33 1.63 0.11
C TRP A 84 -15.17 1.03 0.90
N ASN A 85 -14.06 0.68 0.23
CA ASN A 85 -12.88 0.16 0.91
C ASN A 85 -12.27 1.19 1.87
N PHE A 86 -12.18 2.48 1.51
CA PHE A 86 -11.69 3.53 2.41
C PHE A 86 -12.57 3.64 3.65
N ARG A 87 -13.89 3.62 3.48
CA ARG A 87 -14.86 3.60 4.58
C ARG A 87 -14.66 2.37 5.49
N GLN A 88 -14.54 1.18 4.91
CA GLN A 88 -14.29 -0.04 5.70
C GLN A 88 -12.95 0.00 6.40
N PHE A 89 -11.93 0.58 5.77
CA PHE A 89 -10.60 0.74 6.34
C PHE A 89 -10.64 1.52 7.63
N TYR A 90 -11.30 2.66 7.63
CA TYR A 90 -11.52 3.40 8.87
C TYR A 90 -12.31 2.57 9.90
N LEU A 91 -13.44 1.95 9.51
CA LEU A 91 -14.26 1.20 10.48
C LEU A 91 -13.55 0.04 11.14
N ILE A 92 -12.66 -0.64 10.40
CA ILE A 92 -11.88 -1.78 10.88
C ILE A 92 -10.76 -1.31 11.82
N PHE A 93 -10.01 -0.27 11.43
CA PHE A 93 -8.81 0.17 12.14
C PHE A 93 -9.00 1.45 12.98
N LYS A 94 -10.25 1.88 13.25
CA LYS A 94 -10.55 3.06 14.10
C LYS A 94 -10.32 2.82 15.59
N THR A 95 -10.45 1.56 16.03
CA THR A 95 -10.54 1.19 17.45
C THR A 95 -9.18 0.89 18.05
N ASP A 96 -8.17 0.71 17.20
CA ASP A 96 -6.78 0.78 17.62
C ASP A 96 -6.48 2.23 17.93
N GLU A 97 -6.27 2.56 19.20
CA GLU A 97 -5.91 3.88 19.75
C GLU A 97 -4.56 4.42 19.24
N LYS A 98 -4.11 3.95 18.08
CA LYS A 98 -2.86 4.31 17.48
C LYS A 98 -3.06 4.43 15.98
N LEU A 99 -2.98 5.66 15.48
CA LEU A 99 -2.46 5.92 14.13
C LEU A 99 -1.09 5.24 13.89
N TYR A 100 -0.38 4.80 14.95
CA TYR A 100 0.76 3.87 14.84
C TYR A 100 0.41 2.46 14.31
N ALA A 101 -0.88 2.11 14.15
CA ALA A 101 -1.33 0.88 13.49
C ALA A 101 -1.12 0.92 11.97
N LEU A 102 -0.99 2.10 11.37
CA LEU A 102 -0.59 2.22 9.96
C LEU A 102 0.91 1.92 9.83
N ARG A 103 1.19 0.64 9.58
CA ARG A 103 2.51 0.09 9.35
C ARG A 103 3.05 0.60 8.02
N ARG A 104 4.22 1.22 8.05
CA ARG A 104 4.88 1.82 6.87
C ARG A 104 5.30 0.75 5.86
N GLU A 105 5.51 -0.45 6.37
CA GLU A 105 5.89 -1.66 5.65
C GLU A 105 4.72 -2.22 4.83
N LEU A 106 3.48 -1.99 5.26
CA LEU A 106 2.29 -2.53 4.62
C LEU A 106 1.71 -1.56 3.61
N THR A 107 1.46 -2.05 2.42
CA THR A 107 0.82 -1.28 1.35
C THR A 107 -0.69 -1.32 1.42
N TRP A 108 -1.37 -0.41 0.71
CA TRP A 108 -2.83 -0.43 0.59
C TRP A 108 -3.38 -1.81 0.16
N THR A 109 -2.68 -2.49 -0.75
CA THR A 109 -3.04 -3.85 -1.18
C THR A 109 -2.97 -4.86 -0.02
N HIS A 110 -2.00 -4.74 0.90
CA HIS A 110 -1.98 -5.57 2.12
C HIS A 110 -3.21 -5.33 2.98
N TYR A 111 -3.52 -4.06 3.27
CA TYR A 111 -4.72 -3.71 4.05
C TYR A 111 -5.99 -4.21 3.38
N ARG A 112 -6.11 -4.12 2.05
CA ARG A 112 -7.25 -4.66 1.31
C ARG A 112 -7.43 -6.16 1.46
N LEU A 113 -6.34 -6.93 1.52
CA LEU A 113 -6.39 -8.37 1.77
C LEU A 113 -6.83 -8.65 3.21
N ILE A 114 -6.21 -7.94 4.17
CA ILE A 114 -6.46 -8.13 5.61
C ILE A 114 -7.90 -7.75 5.97
N MET A 115 -8.42 -6.63 5.49
CA MET A 115 -9.77 -6.16 5.81
C MET A 115 -10.90 -7.11 5.39
N ARG A 116 -10.64 -8.01 4.44
CA ARG A 116 -11.61 -9.00 3.96
C ARG A 116 -11.73 -10.20 4.89
N LEU A 117 -10.83 -10.35 5.87
CA LEU A 117 -10.89 -11.43 6.84
C LEU A 117 -11.94 -11.12 7.90
N ASP A 118 -12.88 -12.04 8.08
CA ASP A 118 -13.97 -11.89 9.06
C ASP A 118 -13.45 -11.89 10.51
N ASN A 119 -12.44 -12.71 10.79
CA ASN A 119 -11.89 -12.88 12.13
C ASN A 119 -10.93 -11.74 12.50
N PRO A 120 -11.22 -10.91 13.54
CA PRO A 120 -10.32 -9.87 14.02
C PRO A 120 -8.93 -10.38 14.40
N SER A 121 -8.85 -11.52 15.11
CA SER A 121 -7.56 -12.07 15.54
C SER A 121 -6.72 -12.57 14.37
N ALA A 122 -7.36 -13.08 13.30
CA ALA A 122 -6.64 -13.42 12.08
C ALA A 122 -6.10 -12.16 11.40
N ARG A 123 -6.87 -11.05 11.38
CA ARG A 123 -6.41 -9.77 10.83
C ARG A 123 -5.16 -9.27 11.54
N ASP A 124 -5.18 -9.24 12.86
CA ASP A 124 -4.05 -8.78 13.67
C ASP A 124 -2.82 -9.68 13.45
N TYR A 125 -3.05 -11.00 13.41
CA TYR A 125 -1.99 -11.97 13.15
C TYR A 125 -1.33 -11.76 11.78
N TYR A 126 -2.12 -11.77 10.69
CA TYR A 126 -1.57 -11.61 9.35
C TYR A 126 -0.95 -10.24 9.13
N MET A 127 -1.48 -9.19 9.76
CA MET A 127 -0.89 -7.86 9.72
C MET A 127 0.50 -7.86 10.37
N GLN A 128 0.63 -8.42 11.57
CA GLN A 128 1.90 -8.47 12.29
C GLN A 128 2.92 -9.38 11.59
N GLU A 129 2.50 -10.59 11.21
CA GLU A 129 3.38 -11.57 10.58
C GLU A 129 3.88 -11.08 9.21
N ALA A 130 3.03 -10.41 8.43
CA ALA A 130 3.43 -9.84 7.15
C ALA A 130 4.52 -8.76 7.31
N MET A 131 4.47 -7.96 8.38
CA MET A 131 5.54 -7.00 8.65
C MET A 131 6.83 -7.69 9.09
N GLU A 132 6.74 -8.59 10.07
CA GLU A 132 7.92 -9.22 10.68
C GLU A 132 8.69 -10.06 9.64
N GLN A 133 7.97 -10.74 8.76
CA GLN A 133 8.54 -11.57 7.69
C GLN A 133 8.75 -10.80 6.37
N ASN A 134 8.42 -9.50 6.32
CA ASN A 134 8.47 -8.67 5.10
C ASN A 134 7.76 -9.33 3.91
N TRP A 135 6.56 -9.87 4.15
CA TRP A 135 5.79 -10.50 3.08
C TRP A 135 5.38 -9.49 2.03
N SER A 136 5.55 -9.87 0.76
CA SER A 136 4.88 -9.20 -0.34
C SER A 136 3.37 -9.42 -0.28
N THR A 137 2.62 -8.64 -1.05
CA THR A 137 1.16 -8.82 -1.21
C THR A 137 0.81 -10.23 -1.67
N ARG A 138 1.63 -10.81 -2.57
CA ARG A 138 1.47 -12.19 -3.06
C ARG A 138 1.77 -13.23 -1.99
N ALA A 139 2.81 -13.00 -1.17
CA ALA A 139 3.13 -13.86 -0.05
C ALA A 139 2.00 -13.86 0.98
N LEU A 140 1.51 -12.68 1.36
CA LEU A 140 0.37 -12.52 2.27
C LEU A 140 -0.89 -13.22 1.72
N GLU A 141 -1.25 -12.96 0.46
CA GLU A 141 -2.42 -13.58 -0.18
C GLU A 141 -2.30 -15.11 -0.19
N ARG A 142 -1.12 -15.65 -0.51
CA ARG A 142 -0.87 -17.10 -0.44
C ARG A 142 -1.10 -17.63 0.98
N GLN A 143 -0.55 -16.98 2.00
CA GLN A 143 -0.67 -17.46 3.39
C GLN A 143 -2.12 -17.42 3.87
N ILE A 144 -2.86 -16.35 3.56
CA ILE A 144 -4.30 -16.24 3.79
C ILE A 144 -5.04 -17.41 3.12
N ASN A 145 -4.80 -17.64 1.83
CA ASN A 145 -5.47 -18.70 1.07
C ASN A 145 -5.12 -20.12 1.56
N SER A 146 -3.94 -20.28 2.16
CA SER A 146 -3.52 -21.55 2.77
C SER A 146 -4.03 -21.76 4.20
N LEU A 147 -4.80 -20.80 4.74
CA LEU A 147 -5.27 -20.79 6.13
C LEU A 147 -4.12 -20.97 7.12
N TYR A 148 -3.01 -20.28 6.87
CA TYR A 148 -1.76 -20.45 7.62
C TYR A 148 -1.96 -20.22 9.12
N TYR A 149 -2.68 -19.16 9.49
CA TYR A 149 -3.04 -18.85 10.88
C TYR A 149 -3.80 -20.00 11.55
N GLU A 150 -4.84 -20.51 10.90
CA GLU A 150 -5.68 -21.59 11.41
C GLU A 150 -4.89 -22.89 11.53
N ARG A 151 -4.02 -23.19 10.57
CA ARG A 151 -3.10 -24.32 10.61
C ARG A 151 -2.13 -24.20 11.78
N LEU A 152 -1.60 -23.02 12.06
CA LEU A 152 -0.73 -22.80 13.22
C LEU A 152 -1.45 -23.00 14.56
N LEU A 153 -2.73 -22.60 14.66
CA LEU A 153 -3.53 -22.81 15.87
C LEU A 153 -3.86 -24.28 16.11
N THR A 154 -4.13 -25.03 15.04
CA THR A 154 -4.58 -26.44 15.11
C THR A 154 -3.43 -27.44 15.16
N SER A 155 -2.23 -27.05 14.69
CA SER A 155 -1.08 -27.94 14.64
C SER A 155 -0.46 -28.16 16.01
N ARG A 156 -0.29 -29.44 16.39
CA ARG A 156 0.45 -29.83 17.60
C ARG A 156 1.95 -29.51 17.49
N ASN A 157 2.52 -29.67 16.31
CA ASN A 157 3.89 -29.26 16.00
C ASN A 157 3.85 -28.16 14.93
N LYS A 158 4.29 -26.95 15.31
CA LYS A 158 4.26 -25.77 14.44
C LYS A 158 5.46 -25.66 13.52
N ALA A 159 6.59 -26.30 13.85
CA ALA A 159 7.83 -26.22 13.08
C ALA A 159 7.64 -26.51 11.57
N PRO A 160 7.01 -27.62 11.15
CA PRO A 160 6.86 -27.90 9.71
C PRO A 160 5.95 -26.89 9.00
N VAL A 161 5.00 -26.29 9.72
CA VAL A 161 4.10 -25.27 9.16
C VAL A 161 4.87 -23.96 8.91
N VAL A 162 5.75 -23.59 9.84
CA VAL A 162 6.62 -22.42 9.71
C VAL A 162 7.66 -22.63 8.60
N GLU A 163 8.28 -23.81 8.52
CA GLU A 163 9.25 -24.13 7.45
C GLU A 163 8.62 -24.06 6.06
N GLU A 164 7.43 -24.64 5.88
CA GLU A 164 6.69 -24.54 4.61
C GLU A 164 6.39 -23.08 4.26
N MET A 165 5.93 -22.29 5.23
CA MET A 165 5.68 -20.87 5.00
C MET A 165 6.94 -20.16 4.52
N GLN A 166 8.07 -20.31 5.21
CA GLN A 166 9.34 -19.67 4.85
C GLN A 166 9.81 -20.05 3.45
N GLU A 167 9.78 -21.33 3.11
CA GLU A 167 10.17 -21.82 1.79
C GLU A 167 9.31 -21.19 0.68
N LYS A 168 8.00 -21.13 0.90
CA LYS A 168 7.05 -20.67 -0.12
C LYS A 168 6.94 -19.14 -0.20
N THR A 169 7.27 -18.41 0.86
CA THR A 169 7.33 -16.94 0.82
C THR A 169 8.67 -16.42 0.32
N ALA A 170 9.77 -17.17 0.50
CA ALA A 170 11.09 -16.77 0.02
C ALA A 170 11.12 -16.52 -1.51
N ILE A 171 10.43 -17.37 -2.29
CA ILE A 171 10.31 -17.19 -3.75
C ILE A 171 9.37 -16.03 -4.15
N LEU A 172 8.61 -15.49 -3.20
CA LEU A 172 7.68 -14.38 -3.37
C LEU A 172 8.19 -13.09 -2.70
N ALA A 173 9.49 -13.02 -2.38
CA ALA A 173 10.09 -11.86 -1.74
C ALA A 173 9.77 -10.58 -2.52
N GLN A 174 9.43 -9.52 -1.79
CA GLN A 174 9.05 -8.25 -2.41
C GLN A 174 10.25 -7.64 -3.12
N THR A 175 10.06 -7.25 -4.39
CA THR A 175 11.01 -6.40 -5.09
C THR A 175 10.53 -4.95 -5.08
N PRO A 176 11.43 -3.95 -5.13
CA PRO A 176 11.03 -2.55 -5.32
C PRO A 176 10.17 -2.35 -6.56
N GLN A 177 10.30 -3.22 -7.57
CA GLN A 177 9.49 -3.18 -8.80
C GLN A 177 8.04 -3.58 -8.58
N ASP A 178 7.76 -4.45 -7.60
CA ASP A 178 6.40 -4.89 -7.31
C ASP A 178 5.55 -3.74 -6.74
N PHE A 179 6.18 -2.81 -5.99
CA PHE A 179 5.49 -1.63 -5.46
C PHE A 179 5.12 -0.62 -6.55
N ILE A 180 6.06 -0.28 -7.44
CA ILE A 180 5.82 0.65 -8.55
C ILE A 180 4.69 0.17 -9.45
N LYS A 181 4.61 -1.15 -9.65
CA LYS A 181 3.60 -1.80 -10.49
C LYS A 181 2.27 -2.02 -9.76
N ASP A 182 2.16 -1.62 -8.49
CA ASP A 182 0.89 -1.66 -7.78
C ASP A 182 -0.07 -0.65 -8.44
N PRO A 183 -1.22 -1.10 -9.00
CA PRO A 183 -2.16 -0.21 -9.67
C PRO A 183 -2.63 0.94 -8.79
N TYR A 184 -2.75 0.75 -7.47
CA TYR A 184 -3.19 1.82 -6.56
C TYR A 184 -2.13 2.89 -6.37
N VAL A 185 -0.85 2.53 -6.41
CA VAL A 185 0.25 3.51 -6.35
C VAL A 185 0.24 4.36 -7.60
N LEU A 186 0.04 3.75 -8.77
CA LEU A 186 -0.05 4.47 -10.04
C LEU A 186 -1.28 5.39 -10.08
N GLU A 187 -2.44 4.92 -9.63
CA GLU A 187 -3.66 5.72 -9.52
C GLU A 187 -3.46 6.91 -8.56
N PHE A 188 -2.85 6.66 -7.40
CA PHE A 188 -2.58 7.71 -6.41
C PHE A 188 -1.64 8.78 -6.94
N LEU A 189 -0.64 8.39 -7.75
CA LEU A 189 0.29 9.31 -8.41
C LEU A 189 -0.28 9.87 -9.73
N GLY A 190 -1.57 9.71 -10.01
CA GLY A 190 -2.20 10.27 -11.21
C GLY A 190 -1.70 9.70 -12.54
N MET A 191 -1.07 8.52 -12.53
CA MET A 191 -0.41 7.96 -13.70
C MET A 191 -1.35 7.16 -14.62
N PRO A 192 -1.13 7.19 -15.94
CA PRO A 192 -1.82 6.31 -16.88
C PRO A 192 -1.38 4.84 -16.70
N ASP A 193 -2.18 3.89 -17.21
CA ASP A 193 -1.95 2.47 -16.97
C ASP A 193 -0.63 1.99 -17.60
N SER A 194 0.07 1.12 -16.87
CA SER A 194 1.48 0.76 -17.09
C SER A 194 1.78 -0.06 -18.34
N SER A 195 0.78 -0.40 -19.16
CA SER A 195 0.96 -1.28 -20.31
C SER A 195 1.84 -0.71 -21.43
N GLN A 196 2.21 0.58 -21.35
CA GLN A 196 3.02 1.27 -22.37
C GLN A 196 4.25 2.03 -21.87
N PHE A 197 4.51 2.12 -20.57
CA PHE A 197 5.61 2.96 -20.05
C PHE A 197 6.93 2.20 -19.94
N ARG A 198 8.04 2.86 -20.31
CA ARG A 198 9.39 2.38 -19.97
C ARG A 198 9.64 2.70 -18.50
N GLU A 199 10.49 1.92 -17.84
CA GLU A 199 10.81 2.08 -16.40
C GLU A 199 11.25 3.51 -16.06
N SER A 200 12.02 4.16 -16.95
CA SER A 200 12.46 5.55 -16.80
C SER A 200 11.31 6.55 -16.77
N ASP A 201 10.25 6.27 -17.51
CA ASP A 201 9.11 7.18 -17.69
C ASP A 201 8.20 7.11 -16.46
N LEU A 202 8.01 5.90 -15.93
CA LEU A 202 7.37 5.66 -14.63
C LEU A 202 8.15 6.33 -13.50
N GLU A 203 9.47 6.15 -13.46
CA GLU A 203 10.32 6.75 -12.42
C GLU A 203 10.22 8.29 -12.39
N GLN A 204 10.35 8.93 -13.55
CA GLN A 204 10.28 10.39 -13.63
C GLN A 204 8.90 10.88 -13.21
N ALA A 205 7.84 10.22 -13.66
CA ALA A 205 6.49 10.55 -13.24
C ALA A 205 6.30 10.38 -11.73
N ILE A 206 6.95 9.40 -11.08
CA ILE A 206 6.78 9.16 -9.63
C ILE A 206 7.43 10.32 -8.88
N ILE A 207 8.62 10.73 -9.32
CA ILE A 207 9.37 11.85 -8.73
C ILE A 207 8.61 13.16 -8.91
N ASP A 208 8.08 13.41 -10.11
CA ASP A 208 7.35 14.64 -10.41
C ASP A 208 6.06 14.74 -9.56
N ASN A 209 5.25 13.67 -9.52
CA ASN A 209 4.04 13.65 -8.70
C ASN A 209 4.33 13.70 -7.19
N LEU A 210 5.40 13.06 -6.73
CA LEU A 210 5.83 13.16 -5.33
C LEU A 210 6.24 14.58 -4.94
N LYS A 211 6.99 15.24 -5.83
CA LYS A 211 7.44 16.60 -5.62
C LYS A 211 6.25 17.54 -5.54
N ASP A 212 5.32 17.43 -6.48
CA ASP A 212 4.11 18.25 -6.52
C ASP A 212 3.22 17.98 -5.31
N PHE A 213 3.02 16.71 -4.95
CA PHE A 213 2.26 16.31 -3.77
C PHE A 213 2.84 16.85 -2.45
N ILE A 214 4.18 16.80 -2.27
CA ILE A 214 4.85 17.36 -1.09
C ILE A 214 4.73 18.90 -1.05
N LEU A 215 4.77 19.56 -2.21
CA LEU A 215 4.60 21.01 -2.32
C LEU A 215 3.15 21.44 -2.01
N GLU A 216 2.16 20.65 -2.42
CA GLU A 216 0.74 20.91 -2.20
C GLU A 216 0.30 20.68 -0.74
N LEU A 217 0.97 19.81 0.02
CA LEU A 217 0.70 19.57 1.44
C LEU A 217 1.01 20.76 2.38
N GLY A 218 1.70 21.79 1.90
CA GLY A 218 1.93 23.03 2.65
C GLY A 218 2.90 22.91 3.84
N LYS A 219 3.27 24.07 4.42
CA LYS A 219 4.40 24.30 5.35
C LYS A 219 4.49 23.43 6.63
N GLY A 220 3.53 22.53 6.90
CA GLY A 220 3.58 21.58 8.02
C GLY A 220 4.44 20.33 7.76
N PHE A 221 4.82 20.07 6.51
CA PHE A 221 5.60 18.90 6.08
C PHE A 221 6.97 19.26 5.46
N ALA A 222 7.44 20.50 5.67
CA ALA A 222 8.73 20.93 5.15
C ALA A 222 9.88 20.17 5.83
N PHE A 223 10.69 19.49 5.01
CA PHE A 223 11.95 18.84 5.40
C PHE A 223 12.84 19.81 6.20
N VAL A 224 13.23 19.41 7.40
CA VAL A 224 14.49 19.89 7.98
C VAL A 224 15.59 19.14 7.24
N ALA A 225 16.38 19.91 6.48
CA ALA A 225 17.55 19.44 5.75
C ALA A 225 18.65 18.92 6.68
#